data_AF-A0A8R1XNT4-F1
#
_entry.id   AF-A0A8R1XNT4-F1
#
_cell.length_a   1.000
_cell.length_b   1.000
_cell.length_c   1.000
_cell.angle_alpha   90.00
_cell.angle_beta   90.00
_cell.angle_gamma   90.00
#
_symmetry.space_group_name_H-M   'P 1'
#
loop_
_entity.id
_entity.type
_entity.pdbx_description
1 polymer ?
#
loop_
_entity_poly.entity_id
_entity_poly.type
_entity_poly.pdbx_seq_one_letter_code
_entity_poly.pdbx_strand_id
1 'polypeptide(L)'
;MSIHIIIPFLSLTFTLIHCSLNYTIETFPDSLVRSDLCGLNSPGFACDPDQVLKRFNRTFSGAEYLSQHLQQIRYTTNCSCLNEDKSYGHCSAINPHGYTLSIAVLRSIAMNNDTMNSENLNDTLQIFAENLRRQQHRGQCADDALIVVIADRKAVHTSVGEVIGRTLTSNVITRTNREVASLFDAANYLYGLAFMIDRYGEILQNPPQTLEIESWSIIWSRIMGSWLNIFLSLIVLTSFVTLVTLIIMRFCCNEKQKYTVGRQVTN
;
A
#
# COMPACT_ATOMS: atom_id res chain seq x y z
N MET A 1 -60.10 -37.59 19.55
CA MET A 1 -59.81 -37.64 18.10
C MET A 1 -58.78 -36.55 17.83
N SER A 2 -57.50 -36.83 18.09
CA SER A 2 -56.42 -35.84 18.00
C SER A 2 -55.78 -35.92 16.63
N ILE A 3 -55.98 -34.87 15.83
CA ILE A 3 -55.38 -34.73 14.50
C ILE A 3 -53.93 -34.28 14.73
N HIS A 4 -52.99 -35.21 14.57
CA HIS A 4 -51.56 -34.89 14.53
C HIS A 4 -51.27 -34.14 13.23
N ILE A 5 -51.25 -32.82 13.30
CA ILE A 5 -50.76 -31.94 12.23
C ILE A 5 -49.24 -32.10 12.21
N ILE A 6 -48.77 -33.00 11.36
CA ILE A 6 -47.36 -33.14 11.00
C ILE A 6 -47.06 -31.98 10.05
N ILE A 7 -46.67 -30.82 10.58
CA ILE A 7 -46.04 -29.77 9.77
C ILE A 7 -44.65 -30.31 9.41
N PRO A 8 -44.39 -30.65 8.14
CA PRO A 8 -43.04 -30.97 7.73
C PRO A 8 -42.29 -29.64 7.83
N PHE A 9 -41.43 -29.55 8.84
CA PHE A 9 -40.37 -28.56 8.92
C PHE A 9 -39.56 -28.73 7.64
N LEU A 10 -39.95 -27.97 6.60
CA LEU A 10 -39.10 -27.65 5.47
C LEU A 10 -37.97 -26.83 6.08
N SER A 11 -37.01 -27.54 6.68
CA SER A 11 -35.72 -26.99 7.03
C SER A 11 -35.15 -26.51 5.71
N LEU A 12 -35.35 -25.22 5.42
CA LEU A 12 -34.58 -24.50 4.44
C LEU A 12 -33.13 -24.64 4.88
N THR A 13 -32.48 -25.68 4.37
CA THR A 13 -31.05 -25.72 4.19
C THR A 13 -30.74 -24.65 3.16
N PHE A 14 -30.83 -23.38 3.58
CA PHE A 14 -29.97 -22.37 3.01
C PHE A 14 -28.56 -22.84 3.35
N THR A 15 -28.00 -23.69 2.49
CA THR A 15 -26.57 -23.68 2.24
C THR A 15 -26.28 -22.24 1.86
N LEU A 16 -25.96 -21.43 2.87
CA LEU A 16 -25.24 -20.18 2.71
C LEU A 16 -24.04 -20.59 1.88
N ILE A 17 -24.14 -20.38 0.58
CA ILE A 17 -23.01 -20.41 -0.32
C ILE A 17 -22.09 -19.37 0.29
N HIS A 18 -21.12 -19.83 1.08
CA HIS A 18 -19.98 -19.02 1.48
C HIS A 18 -19.29 -18.73 0.16
N CYS A 19 -19.72 -17.67 -0.53
CA CYS A 19 -18.87 -17.01 -1.50
C CYS A 19 -17.62 -16.69 -0.71
N SER A 20 -16.53 -17.44 -0.93
CA SER A 20 -15.20 -16.99 -0.54
C SER A 20 -14.95 -15.74 -1.38
N LEU A 21 -15.46 -14.62 -0.90
CA LEU A 21 -15.40 -13.37 -1.62
C LEU A 21 -13.94 -12.95 -1.53
N ASN A 22 -13.21 -13.10 -2.64
CA ASN A 22 -11.88 -12.53 -2.73
C ASN A 22 -11.99 -11.03 -2.44
N TYR A 23 -11.29 -10.55 -1.41
CA TYR A 23 -11.36 -9.15 -1.03
C TYR A 23 -10.70 -8.27 -2.09
N THR A 24 -11.38 -7.17 -2.41
CA THR A 24 -10.84 -6.00 -3.12
C THR A 24 -10.53 -4.91 -2.09
N ILE A 25 -9.87 -3.84 -2.53
CA ILE A 25 -9.54 -2.70 -1.67
C ILE A 25 -10.82 -2.07 -1.09
N GLU A 26 -11.88 -1.98 -1.90
CA GLU A 26 -13.16 -1.35 -1.55
C GLU A 26 -14.03 -2.25 -0.66
N THR A 27 -13.83 -3.56 -0.72
CA THR A 27 -14.65 -4.54 0.02
C THR A 27 -13.97 -5.05 1.29
N PHE A 28 -12.67 -4.78 1.47
CA PHE A 28 -11.96 -5.13 2.69
C PHE A 28 -12.51 -4.33 3.89
N PRO A 29 -12.93 -4.99 4.98
CA PRO A 29 -13.56 -4.30 6.10
C PRO A 29 -12.57 -3.41 6.87
N ASP A 30 -13.03 -2.23 7.28
CA ASP A 30 -12.27 -1.38 8.20
C ASP A 30 -12.55 -1.77 9.66
N SER A 31 -11.54 -2.29 10.35
CA SER A 31 -11.64 -2.75 11.74
C SER A 31 -12.01 -1.66 12.76
N LEU A 32 -11.93 -0.37 12.40
CA LEU A 32 -12.40 0.71 13.26
C LEU A 32 -13.92 0.95 13.14
N VAL A 33 -14.53 0.55 12.02
CA VAL A 33 -15.96 0.76 11.73
C VAL A 33 -16.75 -0.54 11.84
N ARG A 34 -16.20 -1.64 11.32
CA ARG A 34 -16.81 -2.97 11.23
C ARG A 34 -15.92 -4.03 11.89
N SER A 35 -15.65 -3.83 13.18
CA SER A 35 -14.82 -4.74 14.00
C SER A 35 -15.35 -6.18 14.01
N ASP A 36 -16.67 -6.34 13.94
CA ASP A 36 -17.38 -7.62 13.81
C ASP A 36 -16.88 -8.46 12.63
N LEU A 37 -16.67 -7.82 11.47
CA LEU A 37 -16.21 -8.48 10.25
C LEU A 37 -14.71 -8.82 10.28
N CYS A 38 -13.95 -8.25 11.22
CA CYS A 38 -12.51 -8.41 11.35
C CYS A 38 -12.10 -9.42 12.43
N GLY A 39 -13.07 -10.10 13.06
CA GLY A 39 -12.80 -11.03 14.17
C GLY A 39 -12.43 -10.33 15.48
N LEU A 40 -12.95 -9.11 15.69
CA LEU A 40 -12.75 -8.31 16.89
C LEU A 40 -14.07 -8.05 17.63
N ASN A 41 -14.03 -8.00 18.97
CA ASN A 41 -15.18 -7.60 19.78
C ASN A 41 -15.34 -6.07 19.92
N SER A 42 -14.32 -5.30 19.54
CA SER A 42 -14.32 -3.83 19.60
C SER A 42 -13.45 -3.25 18.47
N PRO A 43 -13.59 -1.94 18.15
CA PRO A 43 -12.70 -1.27 17.21
C PRO A 43 -11.22 -1.52 17.53
N GLY A 44 -10.43 -1.82 16.50
CA GLY A 44 -9.00 -2.16 16.65
C GLY A 44 -8.20 -1.95 15.38
N PHE A 45 -6.91 -2.28 15.42
CA PHE A 45 -5.96 -1.99 14.35
C PHE A 45 -5.54 -3.21 13.51
N ALA A 46 -5.95 -4.42 13.89
CA ALA A 46 -5.76 -5.62 13.09
C ALA A 46 -7.10 -6.13 12.55
N CYS A 47 -7.13 -6.54 11.28
CA CYS A 47 -8.31 -7.12 10.66
C CYS A 47 -7.97 -8.47 10.05
N ASP A 48 -8.70 -9.52 10.44
CA ASP A 48 -8.55 -10.89 9.95
C ASP A 48 -9.92 -11.50 9.63
N PRO A 49 -10.58 -11.06 8.55
CA PRO A 49 -11.92 -11.54 8.19
C PRO A 49 -11.97 -13.03 7.86
N ASP A 50 -10.88 -13.59 7.33
CA ASP A 50 -10.78 -14.99 6.92
C ASP A 50 -10.32 -15.95 8.03
N GLN A 51 -10.15 -15.43 9.26
CA GLN A 51 -9.70 -16.16 10.46
C GLN A 51 -8.41 -16.95 10.21
N VAL A 52 -7.46 -16.34 9.50
CA VAL A 52 -6.15 -16.91 9.20
C VAL A 52 -5.30 -16.99 10.48
N LEU A 53 -5.46 -16.03 11.39
CA LEU A 53 -4.71 -15.96 12.63
C LEU A 53 -5.26 -16.99 13.62
N LYS A 54 -4.36 -17.85 14.11
CA LYS A 54 -4.66 -18.74 15.23
C LYS A 54 -5.08 -17.90 16.44
N ARG A 55 -6.00 -18.41 17.25
CA ARG A 55 -6.35 -17.78 18.52
C ARG A 55 -5.12 -17.75 19.42
N PHE A 56 -4.91 -16.62 20.09
CA PHE A 56 -3.82 -16.49 21.07
C PHE A 56 -4.13 -17.33 22.33
N ASN A 57 -5.38 -17.27 22.80
CA ASN A 57 -5.86 -18.12 23.89
C ASN A 57 -7.38 -18.39 23.75
N ARG A 58 -8.00 -18.97 24.79
CA ARG A 58 -9.43 -19.31 24.76
C ARG A 58 -10.34 -18.09 24.61
N THR A 59 -9.91 -16.92 25.07
CA THR A 59 -10.71 -15.69 25.09
C THR A 59 -10.37 -14.78 23.91
N PHE A 60 -9.09 -14.56 23.66
CA PHE A 60 -8.60 -13.60 22.67
C PHE A 60 -8.35 -14.24 21.30
N SER A 61 -8.92 -13.64 20.25
CA SER A 61 -8.55 -13.92 18.87
C SER A 61 -7.11 -13.47 18.58
N GLY A 62 -6.50 -13.98 17.51
CA GLY A 62 -5.19 -13.50 17.08
C GLY A 62 -5.22 -12.01 16.70
N ALA A 63 -6.30 -11.56 16.05
CA ALA A 63 -6.49 -10.15 15.68
C ALA A 63 -6.65 -9.24 16.92
N GLU A 64 -7.31 -9.70 17.98
CA GLU A 64 -7.43 -8.94 19.23
C GLU A 64 -6.09 -8.79 19.94
N TYR A 65 -5.31 -9.88 20.02
CA TYR A 65 -3.97 -9.85 20.60
C TYR A 65 -3.06 -8.84 19.89
N LEU A 66 -3.05 -8.87 18.55
CA LEU A 66 -2.26 -7.92 17.75
C LEU A 66 -2.80 -6.49 17.89
N SER A 67 -4.12 -6.30 17.89
CA SER A 67 -4.73 -4.97 18.04
C SER A 67 -4.34 -4.29 19.36
N GLN A 68 -4.24 -5.04 20.46
CA GLN A 68 -3.77 -4.50 21.74
C GLN A 68 -2.31 -4.04 21.67
N HIS A 69 -1.42 -4.81 21.04
CA HIS A 69 -0.02 -4.43 20.86
C HIS A 69 0.14 -3.20 19.96
N LEU A 70 -0.61 -3.14 18.86
CA LEU A 70 -0.63 -1.99 17.95
C LEU A 70 -1.10 -0.71 18.68
N GLN A 71 -2.14 -0.84 19.51
CA GLN A 71 -2.63 0.27 20.33
C GLN A 71 -1.60 0.72 21.36
N GLN A 72 -0.86 -0.21 21.97
CA GLN A 72 0.22 0.13 22.90
C GLN A 72 1.35 0.92 22.21
N ILE A 73 1.76 0.54 20.99
CA ILE A 73 2.75 1.32 20.22
C ILE A 73 2.24 2.74 19.96
N ARG A 74 0.98 2.88 19.55
CA ARG A 74 0.36 4.18 19.30
C ARG A 74 0.32 5.09 20.55
N TYR A 75 0.23 4.52 21.76
CA TYR A 75 0.26 5.29 23.01
C TYR A 75 1.66 5.52 23.58
N THR A 76 2.63 4.65 23.26
CA THR A 76 3.99 4.73 23.82
C THR A 76 4.95 5.51 22.94
N THR A 77 4.57 5.77 21.69
CA THR A 77 5.33 6.62 20.77
C THR A 77 4.80 8.06 20.80
N ASN A 78 5.68 9.02 20.58
CA ASN A 78 5.30 10.42 20.46
C ASN A 78 4.74 10.71 19.06
N CYS A 79 3.86 11.70 18.96
CA CYS A 79 3.42 12.18 17.66
C CYS A 79 4.61 12.74 16.86
N SER A 80 4.81 12.24 15.64
CA SER A 80 6.01 12.52 14.83
C SER A 80 5.84 13.67 13.83
N CYS A 81 4.67 14.31 13.78
CA CYS A 81 4.38 15.34 12.80
C CYS A 81 5.21 16.60 13.05
N LEU A 82 6.09 16.93 12.11
CA LEU A 82 6.88 18.18 12.15
C LEU A 82 6.12 19.31 11.45
N ASN A 83 6.59 20.54 11.63
CA ASN A 83 6.03 21.69 10.92
C ASN A 83 6.13 21.56 9.39
N GLU A 84 7.12 20.82 8.89
CA GLU A 84 7.32 20.52 7.47
C GLU A 84 6.27 19.54 6.93
N ASP A 85 5.62 18.78 7.81
CA ASP A 85 4.62 17.75 7.46
C ASP A 85 3.19 18.29 7.40
N LYS A 86 3.02 19.61 7.54
CA LYS A 86 1.69 20.27 7.55
C LYS A 86 0.82 19.95 6.34
N SER A 87 1.42 19.60 5.20
CA SER A 87 0.68 19.18 4.01
C SER A 87 -0.02 17.82 4.18
N TYR A 88 0.48 16.96 5.08
CA TYR A 88 -0.14 15.68 5.40
C TYR A 88 -1.11 15.77 6.57
N GLY A 89 -0.90 16.73 7.46
CA GLY A 89 -1.72 16.95 8.64
C GLY A 89 -0.88 17.39 9.83
N HIS A 90 -1.42 17.21 11.04
CA HIS A 90 -0.79 17.64 12.29
C HIS A 90 -1.29 16.77 13.44
N CYS A 91 -0.52 16.73 14.52
CA CYS A 91 -0.93 16.09 15.76
C CYS A 91 -2.23 16.73 16.27
N SER A 92 -3.25 15.93 16.53
CA SER A 92 -4.53 16.41 17.05
C SER A 92 -4.33 17.06 18.42
N ALA A 93 -4.94 18.22 18.64
CA ALA A 93 -4.92 18.88 19.95
C ALA A 93 -5.75 18.13 21.01
N ILE A 94 -6.75 17.35 20.59
CA ILE A 94 -7.77 16.77 21.48
C ILE A 94 -7.42 15.34 21.90
N ASN A 95 -6.55 14.65 21.15
CA ASN A 95 -6.05 13.33 21.52
C ASN A 95 -4.82 12.99 20.65
N PRO A 96 -3.67 13.67 20.86
CA PRO A 96 -2.47 13.37 20.09
C PRO A 96 -2.04 11.95 20.39
N HIS A 97 -1.71 11.20 19.35
CA HIS A 97 -1.14 9.87 19.47
C HIS A 97 0.16 9.79 18.69
N GLY A 98 0.95 8.75 18.96
CA GLY A 98 2.13 8.45 18.18
C GLY A 98 1.81 7.76 16.86
N TYR A 99 2.81 7.06 16.33
CA TYR A 99 2.71 6.32 15.08
C TYR A 99 1.57 5.30 15.12
N THR A 100 0.86 5.14 13.99
CA THR A 100 -0.21 4.14 13.88
C THR A 100 0.22 2.97 13.00
N LEU A 101 0.37 1.80 13.59
CA LEU A 101 0.53 0.56 12.84
C LEU A 101 -0.82 -0.15 12.70
N SER A 102 -1.07 -0.74 11.55
CA SER A 102 -2.24 -1.58 11.29
C SER A 102 -1.89 -2.87 10.55
N ILE A 103 -2.79 -3.85 10.64
CA ILE A 103 -2.63 -5.15 10.00
C ILE A 103 -3.91 -5.50 9.23
N ALA A 104 -3.73 -5.99 8.00
CA ALA A 104 -4.75 -6.67 7.22
C ALA A 104 -4.27 -8.09 6.90
N VAL A 105 -4.99 -9.10 7.38
CA VAL A 105 -4.72 -10.50 7.08
C VAL A 105 -5.86 -11.06 6.27
N LEU A 106 -5.54 -11.68 5.14
CA LEU A 106 -6.53 -12.28 4.27
C LEU A 106 -5.96 -13.54 3.62
N ARG A 107 -6.85 -14.43 3.23
CA ARG A 107 -6.48 -15.69 2.61
C ARG A 107 -5.98 -15.47 1.19
N SER A 108 -6.75 -14.71 0.41
CA SER A 108 -6.49 -14.37 -0.98
C SER A 108 -7.06 -12.99 -1.34
N ILE A 109 -6.48 -12.36 -2.36
CA ILE A 109 -6.98 -11.12 -2.97
C ILE A 109 -7.60 -11.40 -4.33
N ALA A 110 -8.57 -10.59 -4.73
CA ALA A 110 -9.17 -10.70 -6.06
C ALA A 110 -8.12 -10.31 -7.11
N MET A 111 -7.64 -11.30 -7.86
CA MET A 111 -6.65 -11.12 -8.93
C MET A 111 -7.16 -11.80 -10.20
N ASN A 112 -6.88 -11.20 -11.35
CA ASN A 112 -7.07 -11.89 -12.64
C ASN A 112 -6.06 -13.04 -12.73
N ASN A 113 -6.54 -14.27 -12.67
CA ASN A 113 -5.73 -15.49 -12.53
C ASN A 113 -4.76 -15.78 -13.70
N ASP A 114 -4.97 -15.19 -14.88
CA ASP A 114 -4.42 -15.75 -16.11
C ASP A 114 -2.96 -15.36 -16.44
N THR A 115 -2.31 -14.49 -15.66
CA THR A 115 -0.95 -13.98 -16.02
C THR A 115 0.02 -13.81 -14.85
N MET A 116 -0.09 -14.57 -13.75
CA MET A 116 0.80 -14.35 -12.59
C MET A 116 2.13 -15.10 -12.62
N ASN A 117 3.20 -14.34 -12.85
CA ASN A 117 4.55 -14.56 -12.37
C ASN A 117 4.73 -13.91 -10.97
N SER A 118 5.81 -14.28 -10.26
CA SER A 118 6.13 -13.79 -8.91
C SER A 118 6.33 -12.27 -8.83
N GLU A 119 6.85 -11.63 -9.88
CA GLU A 119 6.93 -10.16 -10.00
C GLU A 119 5.54 -9.51 -9.91
N ASN A 120 4.57 -10.03 -10.65
CA ASN A 120 3.20 -9.51 -10.65
C ASN A 120 2.53 -9.63 -9.27
N LEU A 121 2.90 -10.63 -8.45
CA LEU A 121 2.38 -10.78 -7.08
C LEU A 121 2.86 -9.65 -6.20
N ASN A 122 4.17 -9.36 -6.20
CA ASN A 122 4.75 -8.35 -5.34
C ASN A 122 4.21 -6.95 -5.70
N ASP A 123 4.14 -6.63 -6.99
CA ASP A 123 3.62 -5.36 -7.45
C ASP A 123 2.14 -5.19 -7.10
N THR A 124 1.32 -6.23 -7.31
CA THR A 124 -0.10 -6.15 -6.97
C THR A 124 -0.31 -6.05 -5.46
N LEU A 125 0.45 -6.80 -4.66
CA LEU A 125 0.37 -6.73 -3.21
C LEU A 125 0.82 -5.37 -2.68
N GLN A 126 1.85 -4.77 -3.27
CA GLN A 126 2.29 -3.41 -2.96
C GLN A 126 1.19 -2.39 -3.26
N ILE A 127 0.59 -2.45 -4.44
CA ILE A 127 -0.51 -1.56 -4.84
C ILE A 127 -1.71 -1.73 -3.90
N PHE A 128 -2.06 -2.98 -3.59
CA PHE A 128 -3.15 -3.29 -2.66
C PHE A 128 -2.88 -2.70 -1.27
N ALA A 129 -1.68 -2.92 -0.71
CA ALA A 129 -1.30 -2.42 0.60
C ALA A 129 -1.29 -0.89 0.64
N GLU A 130 -0.75 -0.22 -0.39
CA GLU A 130 -0.72 1.24 -0.46
C GLU A 130 -2.12 1.85 -0.55
N ASN A 131 -2.97 1.30 -1.42
CA ASN A 131 -4.33 1.80 -1.59
C ASN A 131 -5.18 1.54 -0.35
N LEU A 132 -5.07 0.36 0.26
CA LEU A 132 -5.80 0.05 1.49
C LEU A 132 -5.34 0.93 2.66
N ARG A 133 -4.03 1.17 2.81
CA ARG A 133 -3.51 2.08 3.83
C ARG A 133 -4.07 3.49 3.64
N ARG A 134 -4.00 4.03 2.42
CA ARG A 134 -4.54 5.36 2.09
C ARG A 134 -6.05 5.44 2.32
N GLN A 135 -6.80 4.40 1.98
CA GLN A 135 -8.24 4.32 2.22
C GLN A 135 -8.57 4.35 3.72
N GLN A 136 -7.81 3.61 4.54
CA GLN A 136 -8.03 3.55 5.98
C GLN A 136 -7.54 4.80 6.72
N HIS A 137 -6.55 5.52 6.17
CA HIS A 137 -6.04 6.81 6.65
C HIS A 137 -5.89 6.90 8.18
N ARG A 138 -5.13 5.97 8.77
CA ARG A 138 -5.08 5.80 10.24
C ARG A 138 -4.09 6.73 10.95
N GLY A 139 -3.32 7.50 10.19
CA GLY A 139 -2.34 8.47 10.66
C GLY A 139 -2.92 9.87 10.86
N GLN A 140 -2.15 10.74 11.49
CA GLN A 140 -2.40 12.18 11.62
C GLN A 140 -1.66 13.00 10.57
N CYS A 141 -0.52 12.51 10.07
CA CYS A 141 0.32 13.21 9.11
C CYS A 141 1.09 12.24 8.21
N ALA A 142 0.46 11.15 7.76
CA ALA A 142 1.15 10.05 7.07
C ALA A 142 2.22 9.36 7.96
N ASP A 143 1.97 9.32 9.27
CA ASP A 143 2.68 8.59 10.32
C ASP A 143 2.08 7.18 10.56
N ASP A 144 1.42 6.62 9.55
CA ASP A 144 0.77 5.32 9.58
C ASP A 144 1.44 4.29 8.66
N ALA A 145 1.45 3.03 9.08
CA ALA A 145 1.87 1.90 8.26
C ALA A 145 0.87 0.75 8.35
N LEU A 146 0.70 0.03 7.23
CA LEU A 146 -0.17 -1.13 7.11
C LEU A 146 0.64 -2.35 6.68
N ILE A 147 0.62 -3.40 7.50
CA ILE A 147 1.17 -4.71 7.15
C ILE A 147 0.04 -5.55 6.55
N VAL A 148 0.20 -5.98 5.30
CA VAL A 148 -0.74 -6.86 4.61
C VAL A 148 -0.14 -8.25 4.49
N VAL A 149 -0.90 -9.28 4.87
CA VAL A 149 -0.53 -10.69 4.73
C VAL A 149 -1.53 -11.41 3.84
N ILE A 150 -1.03 -12.06 2.78
CA ILE A 150 -1.81 -12.96 1.91
C ILE A 150 -1.40 -14.40 2.21
N ALA A 151 -2.27 -15.12 2.93
CA ALA A 151 -1.95 -16.42 3.48
C ALA A 151 -1.65 -17.48 2.40
N ASP A 152 -2.51 -17.58 1.38
CA ASP A 152 -2.38 -18.60 0.32
C ASP A 152 -1.10 -18.42 -0.51
N ARG A 153 -0.56 -17.20 -0.55
CA ARG A 153 0.69 -16.87 -1.24
C ARG A 153 1.89 -16.73 -0.30
N LYS A 154 1.69 -16.91 1.02
CA LYS A 154 2.68 -16.70 2.08
C LYS A 154 3.44 -15.37 1.93
N ALA A 155 2.73 -14.34 1.44
CA ALA A 155 3.32 -13.06 1.10
C ALA A 155 2.98 -12.03 2.16
N VAL A 156 3.93 -11.16 2.44
CA VAL A 156 3.78 -10.01 3.33
C VAL A 156 4.30 -8.76 2.66
N HIS A 157 3.60 -7.65 2.84
CA HIS A 157 4.06 -6.33 2.42
C HIS A 157 3.73 -5.31 3.51
N THR A 158 4.62 -4.34 3.72
CA THR A 158 4.36 -3.21 4.62
C THR A 158 4.31 -1.93 3.79
N SER A 159 3.14 -1.32 3.69
CA SER A 159 3.01 0.03 3.14
C SER A 159 3.22 1.03 4.27
N VAL A 160 3.96 2.10 4.00
CA VAL A 160 4.31 3.14 4.97
C VAL A 160 3.92 4.52 4.43
N GLY A 161 3.39 5.37 5.30
CA GLY A 161 3.23 6.80 5.03
C GLY A 161 4.58 7.52 5.01
N GLU A 162 4.59 8.73 4.44
CA GLU A 162 5.83 9.46 4.19
C GLU A 162 6.56 9.88 5.47
N VAL A 163 5.85 10.15 6.57
CA VAL A 163 6.47 10.55 7.84
C VAL A 163 7.01 9.35 8.59
N ILE A 164 6.25 8.25 8.69
CA ILE A 164 6.74 7.02 9.33
C ILE A 164 7.85 6.35 8.50
N GLY A 165 7.82 6.50 7.17
CA GLY A 165 8.81 5.95 6.25
C GLY A 165 10.24 6.46 6.45
N ARG A 166 10.40 7.62 7.12
CA ARG A 166 11.72 8.15 7.52
C ARG A 166 12.37 7.34 8.65
N THR A 167 11.57 6.60 9.41
CA THR A 167 11.99 5.77 10.53
C THR A 167 11.90 4.29 10.16
N LEU A 168 10.77 3.86 9.60
CA LEU A 168 10.58 2.51 9.04
C LEU A 168 10.97 2.48 7.57
N THR A 169 12.27 2.57 7.33
CA THR A 169 12.83 2.58 5.97
C THR A 169 12.68 1.22 5.28
N SER A 170 12.80 1.19 3.95
CA SER A 170 12.74 -0.05 3.17
C SER A 170 13.78 -1.09 3.62
N ASN A 171 14.93 -0.66 4.14
CA ASN A 171 15.95 -1.55 4.68
C ASN A 171 15.49 -2.22 5.99
N VAL A 172 14.86 -1.46 6.88
CA VAL A 172 14.27 -1.98 8.13
C VAL A 172 13.17 -3.00 7.81
N ILE A 173 12.26 -2.65 6.91
CA ILE A 173 11.15 -3.53 6.49
C ILE A 173 11.69 -4.80 5.85
N THR A 174 12.62 -4.69 4.89
CA THR A 174 13.19 -5.85 4.18
C THR A 174 13.93 -6.77 5.14
N ARG A 175 14.71 -6.21 6.08
CA ARG A 175 15.41 -7.00 7.08
C ARG A 175 14.44 -7.74 7.99
N THR A 176 13.42 -7.04 8.50
CA THR A 176 12.40 -7.64 9.38
C THR A 176 11.63 -8.74 8.65
N ASN A 177 11.26 -8.52 7.38
CA ASN A 177 10.59 -9.54 6.55
C ASN A 177 11.45 -10.81 6.38
N ARG A 178 12.77 -10.68 6.25
CA ARG A 178 13.68 -11.84 6.18
C ARG A 178 13.75 -12.60 7.50
N GLU A 179 13.74 -11.89 8.62
CA GLU A 179 13.79 -12.49 9.96
C GLU A 179 12.53 -13.32 10.26
N VAL A 180 11.35 -12.91 9.75
CA VAL A 180 10.09 -13.64 9.94
C VAL A 180 9.74 -14.64 8.84
N ALA A 181 10.54 -14.71 7.76
CA ALA A 181 10.22 -15.54 6.59
C ALA A 181 9.93 -17.00 6.96
N SER A 182 10.75 -17.60 7.83
CA SER A 182 10.56 -18.97 8.30
C SER A 182 9.24 -19.19 9.06
N LEU A 183 8.76 -18.17 9.79
CA LEU A 183 7.47 -18.23 10.49
C LEU A 183 6.31 -18.22 9.49
N PHE A 184 6.39 -17.39 8.44
CA PHE A 184 5.36 -17.34 7.40
C PHE A 184 5.37 -18.56 6.49
N ASP A 185 6.55 -19.13 6.23
CA ASP A 185 6.69 -20.41 5.53
C ASP A 185 5.98 -21.55 6.28
N ALA A 186 6.05 -21.53 7.61
CA ALA A 186 5.36 -22.45 8.52
C ALA A 186 3.89 -22.06 8.81
N ALA A 187 3.34 -21.06 8.11
CA ALA A 187 1.99 -20.50 8.33
C ALA A 187 1.75 -20.05 9.79
N ASN A 188 2.80 -19.62 10.47
CA ASN A 188 2.76 -19.09 11.83
C ASN A 188 2.60 -17.56 11.85
N TYR A 189 1.56 -17.07 11.17
CA TYR A 189 1.37 -15.65 10.90
C TYR A 189 1.23 -14.80 12.16
N LEU A 190 0.53 -15.29 13.20
CA LEU A 190 0.36 -14.56 14.45
C LEU A 190 1.71 -14.18 15.08
N TYR A 191 2.63 -15.14 15.18
CA TYR A 191 3.94 -14.91 15.79
C TYR A 191 4.85 -14.08 14.89
N GLY A 192 4.82 -14.31 13.57
CA GLY A 192 5.60 -13.47 12.64
C GLY A 192 5.12 -12.02 12.65
N LEU A 193 3.81 -11.78 12.68
CA LEU A 193 3.24 -10.43 12.81
C LEU A 193 3.57 -9.80 14.17
N ALA A 194 3.44 -10.54 15.27
CA ALA A 194 3.83 -10.04 16.59
C ALA A 194 5.31 -9.59 16.60
N PHE A 195 6.21 -10.42 16.05
CA PHE A 195 7.62 -10.06 15.91
C PHE A 195 7.83 -8.79 15.07
N MET A 196 7.14 -8.66 13.92
CA MET A 196 7.22 -7.45 13.09
C MET A 196 6.77 -6.20 13.85
N ILE A 197 5.64 -6.31 14.57
CA ILE A 197 5.08 -5.21 15.35
C ILE A 197 6.02 -4.79 16.47
N ASP A 198 6.56 -5.76 17.22
CA ASP A 198 7.50 -5.49 18.31
C ASP A 198 8.75 -4.81 17.76
N ARG A 199 9.30 -5.31 16.64
CA ARG A 199 10.48 -4.75 16.01
C ARG A 199 10.24 -3.33 15.51
N TYR A 200 9.10 -3.08 14.87
CA TYR A 200 8.74 -1.75 14.43
C TYR A 200 8.49 -0.82 15.63
N GLY A 201 7.80 -1.29 16.67
CA GLY A 201 7.55 -0.56 17.91
C GLY A 201 8.84 -0.09 18.59
N GLU A 202 9.82 -0.97 18.76
CA GLU A 202 11.14 -0.63 19.32
C GLU A 202 11.83 0.50 18.55
N ILE A 203 11.80 0.43 17.21
CA ILE A 203 12.42 1.41 16.31
C ILE A 203 11.67 2.74 16.37
N LEU A 204 10.34 2.72 16.45
CA LEU A 204 9.50 3.92 16.50
C LEU A 204 9.53 4.62 17.87
N GLN A 205 9.76 3.88 18.95
CA GLN A 205 9.95 4.45 20.29
C GLN A 205 11.30 5.18 20.41
N ASN A 206 12.32 4.69 19.71
CA ASN A 206 13.67 5.26 19.72
C ASN A 206 14.15 5.52 18.29
N PRO A 207 13.51 6.46 17.56
CA PRO A 207 13.88 6.75 16.19
C PRO A 207 15.36 7.18 16.16
N PRO A 208 16.16 6.64 15.23
CA PRO A 208 17.56 7.04 15.14
C PRO A 208 17.64 8.54 14.85
N GLN A 209 18.52 9.26 15.56
CA GLN A 209 18.71 10.71 15.40
C GLN A 209 19.13 11.12 13.98
N THR A 210 19.47 10.16 13.12
CA THR A 210 19.92 10.34 11.74
C THR A 210 18.81 10.71 10.75
N LEU A 211 17.61 11.08 11.22
CA LEU A 211 16.48 11.57 10.40
C LEU A 211 16.88 12.69 9.42
N GLU A 212 17.95 13.45 9.69
CA GLU A 212 18.46 14.46 8.76
C GLU A 212 18.97 13.88 7.41
N ILE A 213 19.49 12.65 7.38
CA ILE A 213 20.17 12.11 6.18
C ILE A 213 19.17 11.61 5.13
N GLU A 214 18.04 11.01 5.52
CA GLU A 214 17.02 10.58 4.54
C GLU A 214 16.12 11.72 4.06
N SER A 215 15.94 12.78 4.84
CA SER A 215 15.23 13.98 4.38
C SER A 215 15.82 14.50 3.06
N TRP A 216 17.16 14.52 2.95
CA TRP A 216 17.84 14.92 1.72
C TRP A 216 17.52 14.03 0.52
N SER A 217 17.41 12.70 0.68
CA SER A 217 17.10 11.81 -0.45
C SER A 217 15.66 12.02 -0.96
N ILE A 218 14.71 12.27 -0.05
CA ILE A 218 13.31 12.58 -0.37
C ILE A 218 13.20 13.95 -1.03
N ILE A 219 13.95 14.95 -0.54
CA ILE A 219 14.02 16.27 -1.17
C ILE A 219 14.59 16.15 -2.59
N TRP A 220 15.68 15.40 -2.77
CA TRP A 220 16.27 15.18 -4.09
C TRP A 220 15.36 14.39 -5.02
N SER A 221 14.60 13.39 -4.55
CA SER A 221 13.68 12.64 -5.41
C SER A 221 12.52 13.49 -5.92
N ARG A 222 11.99 14.39 -5.08
CA ARG A 222 10.98 15.39 -5.50
C ARG A 222 11.52 16.39 -6.50
N ILE A 223 12.71 16.92 -6.22
CA ILE A 223 13.41 17.83 -7.13
C ILE A 223 13.62 17.11 -8.47
N MET A 224 14.22 15.92 -8.46
CA MET A 224 14.48 15.14 -9.68
C MET A 224 13.20 14.81 -10.45
N GLY A 225 12.10 14.46 -9.77
CA GLY A 225 10.81 14.19 -10.43
C GLY A 225 10.23 15.41 -11.13
N SER A 226 10.23 16.58 -10.47
CA SER A 226 9.77 17.83 -11.10
C SER A 226 10.70 18.27 -12.23
N TRP A 227 12.02 18.19 -12.05
CA TRP A 227 13.00 18.54 -13.08
C TRP A 227 12.92 17.60 -14.27
N LEU A 228 12.71 16.29 -14.08
CA LEU A 228 12.54 15.33 -15.17
C LEU A 228 11.38 15.72 -16.09
N ASN A 229 10.23 16.10 -15.51
CA ASN A 229 9.08 16.56 -16.30
C ASN A 229 9.39 17.86 -17.08
N ILE A 230 10.12 18.80 -16.47
CA ILE A 230 10.55 20.03 -17.14
C ILE A 230 11.50 19.70 -18.29
N PHE A 231 12.49 18.82 -18.07
CA PHE A 231 13.43 18.37 -19.09
C PHE A 231 12.73 17.65 -20.24
N LEU A 232 11.80 16.73 -19.95
CA LEU A 232 11.01 16.05 -20.98
C LEU A 232 10.16 17.03 -21.79
N SER A 233 9.50 17.98 -21.14
CA SER A 233 8.74 19.03 -21.83
C SER A 233 9.63 19.88 -22.74
N LEU A 234 10.86 20.20 -22.30
CA LEU A 234 11.81 20.98 -23.08
C LEU A 234 12.32 20.19 -24.30
N ILE A 235 12.56 18.88 -24.16
CA ILE A 235 12.95 17.98 -25.26
C ILE A 235 11.83 17.89 -26.30
N VAL A 236 10.57 17.73 -25.88
CA VAL A 236 9.43 17.71 -26.80
C VAL A 236 9.33 19.04 -27.56
N LEU A 237 9.43 20.17 -26.87
CA LEU A 237 9.36 21.50 -27.49
C LEU A 237 10.49 21.71 -28.50
N THR A 238 11.73 21.39 -28.13
CA THR A 238 12.90 21.53 -29.02
C THR A 238 12.80 20.61 -30.23
N SER A 239 12.39 19.34 -30.05
CA SER A 239 12.16 18.41 -31.16
C SER A 239 11.10 18.95 -32.14
N PHE A 240 10.00 19.52 -31.62
CA PHE A 240 8.95 20.12 -32.43
C PHE A 240 9.47 21.32 -33.25
N VAL A 241 10.22 22.23 -32.62
CA VAL A 241 10.85 23.37 -33.30
C VAL A 241 11.82 22.90 -34.39
N THR A 242 12.65 21.89 -34.11
CA THR A 242 13.57 21.33 -35.11
C THR A 242 12.85 20.66 -36.27
N LEU A 243 11.73 19.97 -36.02
CA LEU A 243 10.91 19.37 -37.08
C LEU A 243 10.29 20.46 -37.97
N VAL A 244 9.72 21.51 -37.38
CA VAL A 244 9.11 22.62 -38.11
C VAL A 244 10.16 23.35 -38.96
N THR A 245 11.36 23.61 -38.43
CA THR A 245 12.44 24.26 -39.19
C THR A 245 12.93 23.38 -40.34
N LEU A 246 13.07 22.06 -40.13
CA LEU A 246 13.40 21.11 -41.20
C LEU A 246 12.32 21.05 -42.29
N ILE A 247 11.04 21.10 -41.93
CA ILE A 247 9.92 21.16 -42.87
C ILE A 247 9.99 22.44 -43.70
N ILE A 248 10.16 23.60 -43.05
CA ILE A 248 10.29 24.90 -43.74
C ILE A 248 11.49 24.88 -44.70
N MET A 249 12.65 24.41 -44.25
CA MET A 249 13.85 24.27 -45.08
C MET A 249 13.61 23.35 -46.28
N ARG A 250 12.91 22.22 -46.10
CA ARG A 250 12.58 21.30 -47.19
C ARG A 250 11.65 21.96 -48.21
N PHE A 251 10.64 22.72 -47.77
CA PHE A 251 9.75 23.45 -48.68
C PHE A 251 10.49 24.57 -49.43
N CYS A 252 11.29 25.38 -48.72
CA CYS A 252 12.04 26.49 -49.33
C CYS A 252 13.16 26.02 -50.27
N CYS A 253 13.85 24.92 -49.95
CA CYS A 253 14.95 24.41 -50.78
C CYS A 253 14.48 23.61 -52.00
N ASN A 254 13.36 22.89 -51.91
CA ASN A 254 12.86 22.09 -53.03
C ASN A 254 12.40 22.94 -54.23
N GLU A 255 11.98 24.19 -53.98
CA GLU A 255 11.54 25.09 -55.05
C GLU A 255 12.69 25.52 -55.99
N LYS A 256 13.95 25.53 -55.50
CA LYS A 256 15.09 26.05 -56.25
C LYS A 256 15.69 25.10 -57.29
N GLN A 257 15.25 23.84 -57.39
CA GLN A 257 15.76 22.92 -58.42
C GLN A 257 15.00 22.96 -59.75
N LYS A 258 14.08 23.92 -59.93
CA LYS A 258 13.33 24.07 -61.17
C LYS A 258 14.07 24.96 -62.19
N TYR A 259 14.80 24.27 -63.08
CA TYR A 259 15.09 24.62 -64.48
C TYR A 259 16.09 25.75 -64.77
N THR A 260 17.34 25.38 -65.05
CA THR A 260 18.12 26.04 -66.12
C THR A 260 18.00 25.17 -67.38
N VAL A 261 16.99 25.44 -68.21
CA VAL A 261 16.93 24.91 -69.58
C VAL A 261 18.07 25.58 -70.35
N GLY A 262 19.06 24.78 -70.75
CA GLY A 262 20.20 25.24 -71.53
C GLY A 262 19.73 25.92 -72.81
N ARG A 263 20.09 27.19 -72.98
CA ARG A 263 19.91 27.93 -74.22
C ARG A 263 20.98 27.45 -75.19
N GLN A 264 20.57 26.68 -76.20
CA GLN A 264 21.44 26.30 -77.30
C GLN A 264 21.75 27.55 -78.13
N VAL A 265 23.03 27.90 -78.27
CA VAL A 265 23.50 29.02 -79.06
C VAL A 265 23.38 28.63 -80.54
N THR A 266 22.48 29.29 -81.26
CA THR A 266 22.45 29.25 -82.73
C THR A 266 23.56 30.17 -83.25
N ASN A 267 24.54 29.57 -83.92
CA ASN A 267 25.47 30.29 -84.79
C ASN A 267 24.73 30.91 -85.98
#